data_AF-E3NPN6-F1
#
_entry.id   AF-E3NPN6-F1
#
_cell.length_a   1.000
_cell.length_b   1.000
_cell.length_c   1.000
_cell.angle_alpha   90.00
_cell.angle_beta   90.00
_cell.angle_gamma   90.00
#
_symmetry.space_group_name_H-M   'P 1'
#
loop_
_entity.id
_entity.type
_entity.pdbx_description
1 polymer ?
#
loop_
_entity_poly.entity_id
_entity_poly.type
_entity_poly.pdbx_seq_one_letter_code
_entity_poly.pdbx_strand_id
1 'polypeptide(L)'
;MLFMYTGGRLFVNCKSSNFETIVVMIECPTILAFVNYSTSEQRNEFHLFVNHQKFVENCNVKCGQDVQHFVVNGTIGNIQHTGQQIRQLPGTNIF
;
A
#
# COMPACT_ATOMS: atom_id res chain seq x y z
N MET A 1 22.66 9.44 1.19
CA MET A 1 21.63 9.44 2.24
C MET A 1 20.44 8.64 1.69
N LEU A 2 20.25 7.41 2.15
CA LEU A 2 19.13 6.55 1.72
C LEU A 2 17.95 6.83 2.64
N PHE A 3 16.89 7.44 2.12
CA PHE A 3 15.65 7.63 2.85
C PHE A 3 14.83 6.34 2.76
N MET A 4 14.63 5.66 3.89
CA MET A 4 13.68 4.55 3.98
C MET A 4 12.27 5.12 4.16
N TYR A 5 11.47 5.15 3.09
CA TYR A 5 10.05 5.49 3.17
C TYR A 5 9.26 4.22 3.54
N THR A 6 8.73 4.14 4.76
CA THR A 6 7.92 2.99 5.21
C THR A 6 6.49 2.98 4.66
N GLY A 7 6.10 3.97 3.86
CA GLY A 7 4.84 3.97 3.11
C GLY A 7 3.58 3.88 3.96
N GLY A 8 2.47 3.49 3.33
CA GLY A 8 1.18 3.21 3.96
C GLY A 8 0.70 1.80 3.66
N ARG A 9 -0.41 1.40 4.28
CA ARG A 9 -1.10 0.13 3.97
C ARG A 9 -2.50 0.42 3.50
N LEU A 10 -2.87 -0.15 2.36
CA LEU A 10 -4.22 -0.11 1.82
C LEU A 10 -4.90 -1.44 2.11
N PHE A 11 -6.13 -1.39 2.62
CA PHE A 11 -6.99 -2.57 2.73
C PHE A 11 -8.15 -2.44 1.77
N VAL A 12 -8.38 -3.46 0.96
CA VAL A 12 -9.50 -3.50 0.00
C VAL A 12 -10.31 -4.75 0.23
N ASN A 13 -11.60 -4.58 0.47
CA ASN A 13 -12.55 -5.68 0.55
C ASN A 13 -13.14 -5.95 -0.83
N CYS A 14 -13.07 -7.20 -1.25
CA CYS A 14 -13.31 -7.62 -2.61
C CYS A 14 -14.33 -8.75 -2.63
N LYS A 15 -15.47 -8.54 -3.29
CA LYS A 15 -16.55 -9.53 -3.38
C LYS A 15 -16.97 -9.73 -4.84
N SER A 16 -17.08 -10.99 -5.24
CA SER A 16 -17.59 -11.39 -6.55
C SER A 16 -19.00 -11.95 -6.40
N SER A 17 -19.89 -11.61 -7.35
CA SER A 17 -21.22 -12.21 -7.44
C SER A 17 -21.23 -13.53 -8.20
N ASN A 18 -20.21 -13.75 -9.03
CA ASN A 18 -20.23 -14.75 -10.11
C ASN A 18 -19.18 -15.86 -9.94
N PHE A 19 -18.07 -15.55 -9.26
CA PHE A 19 -16.91 -16.44 -9.17
C PHE A 19 -16.61 -16.78 -7.72
N GLU A 20 -16.52 -18.07 -7.41
CA GLU A 20 -16.16 -18.56 -6.08
C GLU A 20 -14.75 -18.09 -5.68
N THR A 21 -13.80 -18.10 -6.61
CA THR A 21 -12.47 -17.49 -6.42
C THR A 21 -11.93 -17.00 -7.75
N ILE A 22 -11.44 -15.75 -7.77
CA ILE A 22 -10.77 -15.17 -8.94
C ILE A 22 -9.72 -14.16 -8.47
N VAL A 23 -8.60 -14.07 -9.20
CA VAL A 23 -7.60 -13.02 -9.00
C VAL A 23 -7.87 -11.90 -10.01
N VAL A 24 -7.97 -10.67 -9.52
CA VAL A 24 -8.17 -9.49 -10.37
C VAL A 24 -7.05 -8.48 -10.17
N MET A 25 -6.86 -7.63 -11.17
CA MET A 25 -5.83 -6.59 -11.14
C MET A 25 -6.45 -5.25 -10.75
N ILE A 26 -5.84 -4.59 -9.77
CA ILE A 26 -6.06 -3.18 -9.44
C ILE A 26 -4.91 -2.38 -10.04
N GLU A 27 -5.25 -1.37 -10.82
CA GLU A 27 -4.34 -0.48 -11.53
C GLU A 27 -4.67 0.98 -11.16
N CYS A 28 -3.74 1.62 -10.46
CA CYS A 28 -3.73 3.04 -10.12
C CYS A 28 -2.45 3.67 -10.68
N PRO A 29 -2.32 5.01 -10.73
CA PRO A 29 -1.10 5.68 -11.19
C PRO A 29 0.18 5.25 -10.47
N THR A 30 0.11 4.94 -9.17
CA THR A 30 1.29 4.50 -8.39
C THR A 30 1.19 3.07 -7.84
N ILE A 31 0.04 2.42 -8.02
CA ILE A 31 -0.26 1.11 -7.44
C ILE A 31 -0.60 0.13 -8.57
N LEU A 32 0.11 -0.99 -8.58
CA LEU A 32 -0.29 -2.17 -9.35
C LEU A 32 -0.37 -3.36 -8.40
N ALA A 33 -1.56 -3.96 -8.27
CA ALA A 33 -1.82 -5.00 -7.29
C ALA A 33 -2.70 -6.12 -7.85
N PHE A 34 -2.48 -7.34 -7.37
CA PHE A 34 -3.33 -8.50 -7.66
C PHE A 34 -4.06 -8.91 -6.38
N VAL A 35 -5.37 -9.08 -6.49
CA VAL A 35 -6.24 -9.21 -5.33
C VAL A 35 -7.21 -10.37 -5.52
N ASN A 36 -7.48 -11.08 -4.45
CA ASN A 36 -8.44 -12.18 -4.47
C ASN A 36 -9.86 -11.62 -4.32
N TYR A 37 -10.75 -12.09 -5.18
CA TYR A 37 -12.19 -11.89 -5.12
C TYR A 37 -12.84 -13.25 -4.86
N SER A 38 -13.84 -13.28 -3.99
CA SER A 38 -14.69 -14.46 -3.79
C SER A 38 -16.14 -14.06 -3.53
N THR A 39 -17.04 -15.03 -3.60
CA THR A 39 -18.44 -14.86 -3.15
C THR A 39 -18.56 -14.59 -1.65
N SER A 40 -17.56 -15.02 -0.87
CA SER A 40 -17.48 -14.87 0.58
C SER A 40 -16.86 -13.55 1.08
N GLU A 41 -16.52 -12.61 0.18
CA GLU A 41 -15.74 -11.40 0.47
C GLU A 41 -14.31 -11.72 0.95
N GLN A 42 -13.32 -11.06 0.36
CA GLN A 42 -11.91 -11.21 0.73
C GLN A 42 -11.32 -9.86 1.07
N ARG A 43 -10.58 -9.81 2.20
CA ARG A 43 -9.78 -8.64 2.56
C ARG A 43 -8.39 -8.81 1.99
N ASN A 44 -7.96 -7.84 1.19
CA ASN A 44 -6.62 -7.81 0.62
C ASN A 44 -5.84 -6.62 1.17
N GLU A 45 -4.52 -6.78 1.36
CA GLU A 45 -3.61 -5.75 1.87
C GLU A 45 -2.54 -5.43 0.83
N PHE A 46 -2.28 -4.13 0.60
CA PHE A 46 -1.20 -3.66 -0.27
C PHE A 46 -0.36 -2.62 0.43
N HIS A 47 0.94 -2.64 0.17
CA HIS A 47 1.84 -1.59 0.60
C HIS A 47 1.82 -0.44 -0.41
N LEU A 48 1.57 0.75 0.09
CA LEU A 48 1.54 1.98 -0.68
C LEU A 48 2.85 2.73 -0.48
N PHE A 49 3.61 2.94 -1.56
CA PHE A 49 4.81 3.77 -1.52
C PHE A 49 4.53 5.11 -2.18
N VAL A 50 4.13 6.10 -1.36
CA VAL A 50 3.96 7.49 -1.82
C VAL A 50 4.99 8.40 -1.19
N ASN A 51 5.46 9.36 -1.98
CA ASN A 51 6.40 10.41 -1.58
C ASN A 51 5.71 11.71 -1.17
N HIS A 52 4.37 11.76 -1.20
CA HIS A 52 3.57 12.92 -0.81
C HIS A 52 2.70 12.57 0.40
N GLN A 53 2.51 13.55 1.29
CA GLN A 53 1.73 13.37 2.52
C GLN A 53 0.25 13.11 2.22
N LYS A 54 -0.32 13.78 1.23
CA LYS A 54 -1.70 13.61 0.78
C LYS A 54 -1.69 13.02 -0.61
N PHE A 55 -2.57 12.05 -0.87
CA PHE A 55 -2.69 11.43 -2.17
C PHE A 55 -4.17 11.18 -2.51
N VAL A 56 -4.47 11.31 -3.80
CA VAL A 56 -5.76 11.00 -4.40
C VAL A 56 -5.45 10.29 -5.72
N GLU A 57 -5.88 9.05 -5.84
CA GLU A 57 -5.60 8.22 -7.01
C GLU A 57 -6.89 7.62 -7.58
N ASN A 58 -7.04 7.73 -8.89
CA ASN A 58 -8.11 7.07 -9.62
C ASN A 58 -7.62 5.68 -10.01
N CYS A 59 -8.30 4.66 -9.51
CA CYS A 59 -7.93 3.28 -9.69
C CYS A 59 -8.98 2.55 -10.53
N ASN A 60 -8.51 1.57 -11.28
CA ASN A 60 -9.33 0.67 -12.07
C ASN A 60 -9.17 -0.74 -11.53
N VAL A 61 -10.26 -1.47 -11.37
CA VAL A 61 -10.23 -2.91 -11.13
C VAL A 61 -10.74 -3.63 -12.38
N LYS A 62 -9.97 -4.59 -12.87
CA LYS A 62 -10.28 -5.37 -14.08
C LYS A 62 -10.61 -6.81 -13.70
N CYS A 63 -11.87 -7.20 -13.90
CA CYS A 63 -12.35 -8.57 -13.71
C CYS A 63 -12.76 -9.14 -15.08
N GLY A 64 -11.83 -9.80 -15.77
CA GLY A 64 -12.06 -10.23 -17.15
C GLY A 64 -12.25 -9.04 -18.10
N GLN A 65 -13.42 -8.93 -18.71
CA GLN A 65 -13.78 -7.79 -19.59
C GLN A 65 -14.42 -6.61 -18.84
N ASP A 66 -14.82 -6.82 -17.59
CA ASP A 66 -15.44 -5.77 -16.78
C ASP A 66 -14.38 -4.90 -16.13
N VAL A 67 -14.54 -3.58 -16.29
CA VAL A 67 -13.69 -2.56 -15.67
C VAL A 67 -14.55 -1.70 -14.75
N GLN A 68 -14.17 -1.60 -13.48
CA GLN A 68 -14.78 -0.68 -12.53
C GLN A 68 -13.77 0.37 -12.07
N HIS A 69 -14.26 1.56 -11.78
CA HIS A 69 -13.45 2.70 -11.36
C HIS A 69 -13.75 3.06 -9.91
N PHE A 70 -12.71 3.33 -9.11
CA PHE A 70 -12.84 3.80 -7.74
C PHE A 70 -11.72 4.78 -7.40
N VAL A 71 -11.91 5.55 -6.33
CA VAL A 71 -10.94 6.55 -5.88
C VAL A 71 -10.32 6.11 -4.56
N VAL A 72 -9.00 6.11 -4.49
CA VAL A 72 -8.26 5.97 -3.24
C VAL A 72 -7.82 7.36 -2.80
N ASN A 73 -8.25 7.77 -1.60
CA ASN A 73 -7.81 9.02 -0.98
C ASN A 73 -7.24 8.76 0.42
N GLY A 74 -6.18 9.48 0.77
CA GLY A 74 -5.54 9.26 2.06
C GLY A 74 -4.52 10.32 2.43
N THR A 75 -4.14 10.31 3.70
CA THR A 75 -3.03 11.11 4.23
C THR A 75 -2.09 10.19 5.00
N ILE A 76 -0.81 10.19 4.66
CA ILE A 76 0.24 9.46 5.38
C ILE A 76 0.89 10.40 6.39
N GLY A 77 1.09 9.92 7.62
CA GLY A 77 1.84 10.64 8.64
C GLY A 77 3.31 10.73 8.29
N ASN A 78 3.91 11.91 8.44
CA ASN A 78 5.37 12.05 8.32
C ASN A 78 6.02 11.37 9.53
N ILE A 79 6.86 10.37 9.29
CA ILE A 79 7.81 9.93 10.30
C ILE A 79 8.94 10.95 10.31
N GLN A 80 8.92 11.85 11.28
CA GLN A 80 10.11 12.63 11.58
C GLN A 80 11.16 11.65 12.12
N HIS A 81 12.21 11.42 11.34
CA HIS A 81 13.44 10.88 11.91
C HIS A 81 14.00 11.93 12.87
N THR A 82 13.63 11.86 14.15
CA THR A 82 14.49 12.38 15.20
C THR A 82 15.75 11.54 15.14
N GLY A 83 16.78 12.07 14.46
CA GLY A 83 18.12 11.56 14.57
C GLY A 83 18.56 11.67 16.02
N GLN A 84 18.24 10.67 16.84
CA GLN A 84 19.06 10.37 17.99
C GLN A 84 20.39 9.89 17.42
N GLN A 85 21.28 10.85 17.18
CA GLN A 85 22.70 10.60 17.16
C GLN A 85 22.98 9.91 18.49
N ILE A 86 23.13 8.59 18.48
CA ILE A 86 23.73 7.88 19.61
C ILE A 86 25.11 8.54 19.72
N ARG A 87 25.27 9.43 20.69
CA ARG A 87 26.60 9.88 21.09
C ARG A 87 27.31 8.61 21.47
N GLN A 88 28.23 8.14 20.62
CA GLN A 88 29.24 7.19 21.05
C GLN A 88 29.90 7.84 22.28
N LEU A 89 29.64 7.28 23.45
CA LEU A 89 30.45 7.58 24.61
C LEU A 89 31.88 7.14 24.24
N PRO A 90 32.88 8.02 24.36
CA PRO A 90 34.25 7.65 24.03
C PRO A 90 34.68 6.52 24.99
N GLY A 91 34.96 5.34 24.45
CA GLY A 91 35.68 4.29 25.18
C GLY A 91 35.02 2.93 25.31
N THR A 92 34.39 2.38 24.27
CA THR A 92 34.09 0.93 24.28
C THR A 92 34.67 0.27 23.03
N ASN A 93 35.88 -0.26 23.18
CA ASN A 93 36.43 -1.28 22.29
C ASN A 93 35.52 -2.51 22.39
N ILE A 94 35.08 -3.03 21.25
CA ILE A 94 34.46 -4.36 21.16
C ILE A 94 35.44 -5.21 20.35
N PHE A 95 35.95 -6.28 20.97
CA PHE A 95 36.72 -7.34 20.31
C PHE A 95 35.85 -8.10 19.32
#